data_AF-K0NRT5-F1
#
_entry.id   AF-K0NRT5-F1
#
_cell.length_a   1.000
_cell.length_b   1.000
_cell.length_c   1.000
_cell.angle_alpha   90.00
_cell.angle_beta   90.00
_cell.angle_gamma   90.00
#
_symmetry.space_group_name_H-M   'P 1'
#
loop_
_entity.id
_entity.type
_entity.pdbx_description
1 polymer ?
#
loop_
_entity_poly.entity_id
_entity_poly.type
_entity_poly.pdbx_seq_one_letter_code
_entity_poly.pdbx_strand_id
1 'polypeptide(L)' 'MNFKLSSQNIQYTFKADKYKGGEMTRSLKDVKLDATPDSLVKVGKAISALQGDDLTELCLVQKQTLNVAEAENK' A
#
# COMPACT_ATOMS: atom_id res chain seq x y z
N MET A 1 11.23 7.99 22.66
CA MET A 1 10.55 8.24 21.36
C MET A 1 9.99 6.91 20.88
N ASN A 2 8.66 6.79 20.76
CA ASN A 2 8.01 5.57 20.31
C ASN A 2 7.34 5.81 18.95
N PHE A 3 7.58 4.92 17.98
CA PHE A 3 6.92 4.96 16.67
C PHE A 3 5.62 4.15 16.74
N LYS A 4 4.50 4.80 16.44
CA LYS A 4 3.20 4.14 16.33
C LYS A 4 2.75 4.17 14.87
N LEU A 5 2.55 3.00 14.27
CA LEU A 5 1.97 2.89 12.93
C LEU A 5 0.55 3.50 12.94
N SER A 6 0.31 4.52 12.11
CA SER A 6 -0.93 5.31 12.12
C SER A 6 -1.83 5.02 10.92
N SER A 7 -1.26 4.75 9.75
CA SER A 7 -2.03 4.33 8.57
C SER A 7 -1.16 3.51 7.62
N GLN A 8 -1.80 2.63 6.86
CA GLN A 8 -1.16 1.86 5.81
C GLN A 8 -1.98 1.95 4.51
N ASN A 9 -1.29 2.25 3.41
CA ASN A 9 -1.86 2.29 2.08
C ASN A 9 -1.03 1.37 1.17
N ILE A 10 -1.63 0.89 0.10
CA ILE A 10 -0.92 0.13 -0.94
C ILE A 10 -1.18 0.74 -2.30
N GLN A 11 -0.15 0.81 -3.12
CA GLN A 11 -0.24 1.16 -4.53
C GLN A 11 0.08 -0.07 -5.38
N TYR A 12 -0.79 -0.37 -6.32
CA TYR A 12 -0.60 -1.41 -7.32
C TYR A 12 -0.33 -0.73 -8.67
N THR A 13 0.62 -1.27 -9.43
CA THR A 13 0.86 -0.89 -10.82
C THR A 13 0.44 -2.05 -11.71
N PHE A 14 -0.46 -1.77 -12.64
CA PHE A 14 -0.96 -2.71 -13.63
C PHE A 14 -0.48 -2.30 -15.02
N LYS A 15 -0.21 -3.27 -15.89
CA LYS A 15 0.27 -3.06 -17.24
C LYS A 15 -0.68 -3.71 -18.24
N ALA A 16 -1.10 -2.95 -19.24
CA ALA A 16 -1.88 -3.41 -20.37
C ALA A 16 -1.94 -2.34 -21.46
N ASP A 17 -2.09 -2.77 -22.71
CA ASP A 17 -2.14 -1.88 -23.89
C ASP A 17 -3.35 -0.94 -23.88
N LYS A 18 -4.41 -1.29 -23.12
CA LYS A 18 -5.60 -0.45 -22.93
C LYS A 18 -5.32 0.82 -22.11
N TYR A 19 -4.20 0.89 -21.40
CA TYR A 19 -3.84 2.03 -20.56
C TYR A 19 -3.02 3.07 -21.31
N LYS A 20 -3.27 4.35 -21.00
CA LYS A 20 -2.51 5.46 -21.60
C LYS A 20 -1.06 5.42 -21.09
N GLY A 21 -0.13 5.06 -21.97
CA GLY A 21 1.27 4.83 -21.60
C GLY A 21 1.59 3.39 -21.18
N GLY A 22 0.67 2.44 -21.41
CA GLY A 22 0.86 1.02 -21.17
C GLY A 22 0.69 0.59 -19.71
N GLU A 23 0.59 1.52 -18.77
CA GLU A 23 0.52 1.24 -17.34
C GLU A 23 -0.53 2.11 -16.62
N MET A 24 -1.08 1.58 -15.54
CA MET A 24 -2.03 2.26 -14.66
C MET A 24 -1.67 1.97 -13.20
N THR A 25 -1.58 3.02 -12.40
CA THR A 25 -1.41 2.90 -10.95
C THR A 25 -2.75 3.05 -10.22
N ARG A 26 -2.97 2.24 -9.19
CA ARG A 26 -4.12 2.33 -8.29
C ARG A 26 -3.68 2.27 -6.84
N SER A 27 -4.09 3.24 -6.05
CA SER A 27 -3.84 3.27 -4.61
C SER A 27 -5.08 2.85 -3.84
N LEU A 28 -4.96 1.84 -2.97
CA LEU A 28 -5.94 1.49 -1.95
C LEU A 28 -5.49 2.06 -0.61
N LYS A 29 -6.38 2.82 0.03
CA LYS A 29 -6.15 3.43 1.33
C LYS A 29 -6.67 2.53 2.44
N ASP A 30 -6.22 2.79 3.67
CA ASP A 30 -6.74 2.16 4.90
C ASP A 30 -6.63 0.64 4.89
N VAL A 31 -5.52 0.15 4.35
CA VAL A 31 -5.15 -1.27 4.41
C VAL A 31 -4.90 -1.63 5.87
N LYS A 32 -5.34 -2.82 6.27
CA LYS A 32 -5.06 -3.32 7.62
C LYS A 32 -3.56 -3.30 7.93
N LEU A 33 -3.23 -2.84 9.14
CA LEU A 33 -1.85 -2.66 9.60
C LEU A 33 -1.07 -3.97 9.73
N ASP A 34 -1.78 -5.10 9.86
CA ASP A 34 -1.25 -6.46 9.98
C ASP A 34 -1.30 -7.25 8.65
N ALA A 35 -1.60 -6.59 7.53
CA ALA A 35 -1.66 -7.24 6.23
C ALA A 35 -0.28 -7.80 5.83
N THR A 36 -0.23 -9.09 5.50
CA THR A 36 1.00 -9.76 5.07
C THR A 36 1.29 -9.48 3.60
N PRO A 37 2.57 -9.51 3.17
CA PRO A 37 2.94 -9.33 1.77
C PRO A 37 2.18 -10.28 0.82
N ASP A 38 2.06 -11.56 1.20
CA ASP A 38 1.34 -12.56 0.40
C ASP A 38 -0.14 -12.22 0.21
N SER A 39 -0.79 -11.69 1.26
CA SER A 39 -2.20 -11.30 1.18
C SER A 39 -2.40 -10.13 0.20
N LEU A 40 -1.49 -9.16 0.22
CA LEU A 40 -1.51 -7.99 -0.65
C LEU A 40 -1.23 -8.39 -2.10
N VAL A 41 -0.27 -9.27 -2.33
CA VAL A 41 0.00 -9.84 -3.66
C VAL A 41 -1.21 -10.60 -4.20
N LYS A 42 -1.89 -11.40 -3.37
CA LYS A 42 -3.12 -12.11 -3.78
C LYS A 42 -4.22 -11.15 -4.22
N VAL A 43 -4.42 -10.04 -3.47
CA VAL A 43 -5.39 -9.00 -3.85
C VAL A 43 -5.02 -8.37 -5.20
N GLY A 44 -3.75 -7.97 -5.38
CA GLY A 44 -3.27 -7.43 -6.64
C GLY A 44 -3.50 -8.37 -7.83
N LYS A 45 -3.16 -9.67 -7.66
CA LYS A 45 -3.38 -10.69 -8.70
C LYS A 45 -4.86 -10.92 -9.00
N ALA A 46 -5.71 -10.92 -7.98
CA ALA A 46 -7.16 -11.05 -8.17
C ALA A 46 -7.72 -9.86 -8.95
N ILE A 47 -7.27 -8.64 -8.65
CA ILE A 47 -7.66 -7.44 -9.39
C ILE A 47 -7.21 -7.55 -10.85
N SER A 48 -5.96 -7.95 -11.08
CA SER A 48 -5.40 -8.07 -12.44
C SER A 48 -6.14 -9.14 -13.27
N ALA A 49 -6.46 -10.28 -12.67
CA ALA A 49 -7.25 -11.34 -13.30
C ALA A 49 -8.66 -10.87 -13.71
N LEU A 50 -9.32 -10.06 -12.88
CA LEU A 50 -10.65 -9.51 -13.19
C LEU A 50 -10.60 -8.44 -14.29
N GLN A 51 -9.49 -7.71 -14.40
CA GLN A 51 -9.34 -6.63 -15.35
C GLN A 51 -8.71 -7.09 -16.68
N GLY A 52 -8.10 -8.27 -16.72
CA GLY A 52 -7.36 -8.77 -17.87
C GLY A 52 -6.12 -7.93 -18.15
N ASP A 53 -5.39 -7.55 -17.10
CA ASP A 53 -4.09 -6.88 -17.17
C ASP A 53 -3.07 -7.55 -16.26
N ASP A 54 -1.81 -7.14 -16.36
CA ASP A 54 -0.71 -7.74 -15.61
C ASP A 54 -0.31 -6.87 -14.42
N LEU A 55 -0.27 -7.46 -13.23
CA LEU A 55 0.29 -6.81 -12.06
C LEU A 55 1.82 -6.79 -12.15
N THR A 56 2.41 -5.59 -12.25
CA THR A 56 3.87 -5.41 -12.40
C THR A 56 4.57 -5.03 -11.11
N GLU A 57 3.93 -4.19 -10.29
CA GLU A 57 4.55 -3.66 -9.07
C GLU A 57 3.52 -3.47 -7.95
N LEU A 58 3.98 -3.62 -6.70
CA LEU A 58 3.24 -3.27 -5.50
C LEU A 58 4.14 -2.45 -4.58
N CYS A 59 3.62 -1.32 -4.07
CA CYS A 59 4.32 -0.47 -3.13
C CYS A 59 3.48 -0.26 -1.86
N LEU A 60 4.03 -0.65 -0.71
CA LEU A 60 3.41 -0.45 0.59
C LEU A 60 3.86 0.89 1.18
N VAL A 61 2.91 1.78 1.47
CA VAL A 61 3.17 3.09 2.06
C VAL A 61 2.63 3.11 3.48
N GLN A 62 3.52 3.22 4.46
CA GLN A 62 3.20 3.25 5.88
C GLN A 62 3.47 4.64 6.45
N LYS A 63 2.52 5.17 7.22
CA LYS A 63 2.70 6.38 8.03
C LYS A 63 2.89 5.99 9.48
N GLN A 64 3.91 6.56 10.11
CA GLN A 64 4.21 6.35 11.53
C GLN A 64 4.16 7.70 12.25
N THR A 65 3.54 7.72 13.42
CA THR A 65 3.49 8.87 14.31
C THR A 65 4.57 8.71 15.38
N LEU A 66 5.31 9.79 15.63
CA LEU A 66 6.25 9.88 16.75
C LEU A 66 5.58 10.59 17.92
N ASN A 67 5.51 9.92 19.07
CA ASN A 67 5.10 10.59 20.30
C ASN A 67 6.32 11.24 20.94
N VAL A 68 6.33 12.58 20.95
CA VAL A 68 7.22 13.37 21.79
C VAL A 68 6.53 13.45 23.14
N ALA A 69 6.88 12.54 24.06
CA ALA A 69 6.54 12.78 25.46
C ALA A 69 7.31 14.03 25.88
N GLU A 70 6.60 15.08 26.29
CA GLU A 70 7.22 16.21 26.97
C GLU A 70 8.04 15.63 28.13
N ALA A 71 9.33 15.96 28.15
CA ALA A 71 10.14 15.73 29.32
C ALA A 71 9.58 16.66 30.41
N GLU A 72 8.62 16.15 31.20
CA GLU A 72 8.26 16.73 32.48
C GLU A 72 9.53 16.69 33.35
N ASN A 73 10.34 17.75 33.28
CA ASN A 73 11.32 18.04 34.30
C ASN A 73 10.56 18.43 35.56
N LYS A 74 10.46 17.46 36.47
CA LYS A 74 10.17 17.66 37.89
C LYS A 74 11.30 18.40 38.59
#